data_AF-A0A1B8A574-F1
#
_entry.id   AF-A0A1B8A574-F1
#
_cell.length_a   1.000
_cell.length_b   1.000
_cell.length_c   1.000
_cell.angle_alpha   90.00
_cell.angle_beta   90.00
_cell.angle_gamma   90.00
#
_symmetry.space_group_name_H-M   'P 1'
#
loop_
_entity.id
_entity.type
_entity.pdbx_description
1 polymer ?
#
loop_
_entity_poly.entity_id
_entity_poly.type
_entity_poly.pdbx_seq_one_letter_code
_entity_poly.pdbx_strand_id
1 'polypeptide(L)'
;MAAGDVTFIEGASFKLLRRLVDDSAVAAKMECLVQAGTLNLAGNIFNDQFNIALDPESAEYVLRRAHVFRDFIAVPSHTSQAITFSVGRLEEHGFSGLARWILSFTLRNDPAKVPEGVVNLKSQHGHERVKLPDLAMILLGLGSGTYPSQVARVVLPNTQSGPLLFKISDTGICILEPKTGHKYEPVDLTEVLIQVQ
;
A
#
# COMPACT_ATOMS: atom_id res chain seq x y z
N MET A 1 -11.67 -6.48 30.40
CA MET A 1 -12.09 -5.55 29.34
C MET A 1 -11.76 -6.18 28.01
N ALA A 2 -12.74 -6.40 27.13
CA ALA A 2 -12.46 -6.86 25.77
C ALA A 2 -11.96 -5.66 24.95
N ALA A 3 -10.83 -5.80 24.25
CA ALA A 3 -10.37 -4.80 23.29
C ALA A 3 -11.48 -4.52 22.26
N GLY A 4 -11.69 -3.24 21.93
CA GLY A 4 -12.65 -2.82 20.90
C GLY A 4 -12.25 -3.27 19.50
N ASP A 5 -13.06 -2.95 18.51
CA ASP A 5 -12.76 -3.22 17.11
C ASP A 5 -11.46 -2.52 16.70
N VAL A 6 -10.54 -3.24 16.05
CA VAL A 6 -9.21 -2.74 15.67
C VAL A 6 -9.04 -2.82 14.16
N THR A 7 -8.72 -1.69 13.53
CA THR A 7 -8.24 -1.68 12.14
C THR A 7 -6.73 -1.90 12.12
N PHE A 8 -6.28 -2.96 11.47
CA PHE A 8 -4.87 -3.27 11.27
C PHE A 8 -4.46 -2.95 9.84
N ILE A 9 -3.50 -2.04 9.69
CA ILE A 9 -3.02 -1.56 8.40
C ILE A 9 -1.60 -2.10 8.19
N GLU A 10 -1.39 -2.90 7.12
CA GLU A 10 -0.12 -3.57 6.85
C GLU A 10 0.44 -3.15 5.48
N GLY A 11 1.60 -2.47 5.51
CA GLY A 11 2.38 -2.11 4.32
C GLY A 11 3.65 -2.94 4.15
N ALA A 12 3.90 -3.93 5.01
CA ALA A 12 5.13 -4.73 5.02
C ALA A 12 4.85 -6.25 4.97
N SER A 13 5.82 -7.06 5.41
CA SER A 13 5.71 -8.52 5.38
C SER A 13 4.57 -9.03 6.25
N PHE A 14 3.98 -10.16 5.85
CA PHE A 14 2.85 -10.81 6.57
C PHE A 14 3.23 -11.50 7.88
N LYS A 15 4.48 -11.36 8.35
CA LYS A 15 5.00 -12.06 9.52
C LYS A 15 4.25 -11.73 10.81
N LEU A 16 3.82 -10.48 11.00
CA LEU A 16 3.04 -10.09 12.18
C LEU A 16 1.62 -10.65 12.10
N LEU A 17 0.95 -10.47 10.95
CA LEU A 17 -0.38 -11.04 10.71
C LEU A 17 -0.41 -12.55 10.91
N ARG A 18 0.62 -13.29 10.47
CA ARG A 18 0.71 -14.74 10.68
C ARG A 18 0.59 -15.11 12.15
N ARG A 19 1.25 -14.36 13.05
CA ARG A 19 1.19 -14.61 14.50
C ARG A 19 -0.20 -14.34 15.09
N LEU A 20 -0.99 -13.48 14.45
CA LEU A 20 -2.33 -13.10 14.90
C LEU A 20 -3.42 -14.02 14.35
N VAL A 21 -3.20 -14.64 13.18
CA VAL A 21 -4.13 -15.63 12.59
C VAL A 21 -4.43 -16.78 13.55
N ASP A 22 -3.44 -17.21 14.33
CA ASP A 22 -3.58 -18.36 15.23
C ASP A 22 -4.34 -18.02 16.53
N ASP A 23 -4.50 -16.74 16.86
CA ASP A 23 -5.35 -16.27 17.96
C ASP A 23 -6.73 -15.86 17.41
N SER A 24 -7.63 -16.84 17.29
CA SER A 24 -8.96 -16.64 16.71
C SER A 24 -9.81 -15.60 17.43
N ALA A 25 -9.62 -15.40 18.74
CA ALA A 25 -10.36 -14.41 19.52
C ALA A 25 -9.90 -12.98 19.21
N VAL A 26 -8.62 -12.80 18.86
CA VAL A 26 -8.07 -11.53 18.41
C VAL A 26 -8.40 -11.31 16.93
N ALA A 27 -8.13 -12.29 16.06
CA ALA A 27 -8.36 -12.16 14.62
C ALA A 27 -9.82 -11.81 14.29
N ALA A 28 -10.78 -12.44 14.96
CA ALA A 28 -12.22 -12.19 14.75
C ALA A 28 -12.69 -10.77 15.11
N LYS A 29 -11.82 -9.92 15.70
CA LYS A 29 -12.09 -8.52 16.03
C LYS A 29 -11.30 -7.52 15.17
N MET A 30 -10.47 -8.03 14.28
CA MET A 30 -9.59 -7.20 13.46
C MET A 30 -10.16 -7.01 12.07
N GLU A 31 -10.22 -5.77 11.63
CA GLU A 31 -10.44 -5.39 10.24
C GLU A 31 -9.06 -5.11 9.62
N CYS A 32 -8.70 -5.87 8.58
CA CYS A 32 -7.38 -5.77 7.96
C CYS A 32 -7.45 -5.00 6.64
N LEU A 33 -6.57 -4.02 6.49
CA LEU A 33 -6.30 -3.33 5.22
C LEU A 33 -4.81 -3.53 4.87
N VAL A 34 -4.52 -4.28 3.82
CA VAL A 34 -3.14 -4.71 3.52
C VAL A 34 -2.71 -4.33 2.10
N GLN A 35 -1.47 -3.88 1.93
CA GLN A 35 -0.90 -3.62 0.60
C GLN A 35 -0.30 -4.93 0.09
N ALA A 36 -1.08 -5.69 -0.67
CA ALA A 36 -0.69 -7.04 -1.04
C ALA A 36 -1.23 -7.51 -2.38
N GLY A 37 -0.42 -8.34 -3.03
CA GLY A 37 -0.79 -9.04 -4.26
C GLY A 37 -0.78 -8.17 -5.51
N THR A 38 -1.00 -8.83 -6.63
CA THR A 38 -1.10 -8.21 -7.95
C THR A 38 -1.96 -9.10 -8.84
N LEU A 39 -2.60 -8.51 -9.84
CA LEU A 39 -3.28 -9.25 -10.93
C LEU A 39 -2.36 -9.47 -12.13
N ASN A 40 -1.19 -8.83 -12.16
CA ASN A 40 -0.23 -8.92 -13.24
C ASN A 40 1.21 -8.84 -12.72
N LEU A 41 2.05 -9.81 -13.10
CA LEU A 41 3.45 -9.88 -12.67
C LEU A 41 4.37 -8.96 -13.49
N ALA A 42 3.92 -8.42 -14.63
CA ALA A 42 4.78 -7.67 -15.55
C ALA A 42 5.48 -6.44 -14.91
N GLY A 43 4.89 -5.88 -13.85
CA GLY A 43 5.45 -4.75 -13.11
C GLY A 43 6.21 -5.12 -11.84
N ASN A 44 6.34 -6.42 -11.51
CA ASN A 44 7.01 -6.85 -10.30
C ASN A 44 8.52 -6.97 -10.52
N ILE A 45 9.29 -6.54 -9.52
CA ILE A 45 10.75 -6.75 -9.49
C ILE A 45 11.08 -8.19 -9.04
N PHE A 46 10.22 -8.76 -8.18
CA PHE A 46 10.34 -10.11 -7.65
C PHE A 46 9.30 -11.03 -8.30
N ASN A 47 9.45 -12.34 -8.10
CA ASN A 47 8.45 -13.31 -8.59
C ASN A 47 7.06 -13.03 -8.00
N ASP A 48 7.01 -12.56 -6.76
CA ASP A 48 5.80 -12.11 -6.07
C ASP A 48 5.72 -10.60 -5.95
N GLN A 49 4.55 -10.09 -5.54
CA GLN A 49 4.45 -8.70 -5.08
C GLN A 49 5.40 -8.49 -3.89
N PHE A 50 6.00 -7.30 -3.77
CA PHE A 50 7.09 -7.03 -2.83
C PHE A 50 6.83 -7.50 -1.39
N ASN A 51 5.69 -7.14 -0.79
CA ASN A 51 5.36 -7.51 0.60
C ASN A 51 5.13 -9.01 0.78
N ILE A 52 4.63 -9.69 -0.26
CA ILE A 52 4.57 -11.15 -0.31
C ILE A 52 5.98 -11.74 -0.43
N ALA A 53 6.83 -11.19 -1.30
CA ALA A 53 8.19 -11.69 -1.55
C ALA A 53 9.11 -11.60 -0.33
N LEU A 54 8.82 -10.70 0.62
CA LEU A 54 9.57 -10.59 1.88
C LEU A 54 9.41 -11.82 2.79
N ASP A 55 8.22 -12.45 2.78
CA ASP A 55 7.93 -13.68 3.53
C ASP A 55 6.77 -14.45 2.86
N PRO A 56 7.04 -15.20 1.78
CA PRO A 56 6.00 -15.85 0.98
C PRO A 56 5.19 -16.88 1.76
N GLU A 57 5.84 -17.59 2.69
CA GLU A 57 5.19 -18.61 3.52
C GLU A 57 4.16 -17.96 4.45
N SER A 58 4.54 -16.88 5.13
CA SER A 58 3.61 -16.15 5.99
C SER A 58 2.50 -15.47 5.19
N ALA A 59 2.82 -14.92 4.01
CA ALA A 59 1.82 -14.31 3.13
C ALA A 59 0.79 -15.34 2.65
N GLU A 60 1.22 -16.49 2.14
CA GLU A 60 0.32 -17.55 1.73
C GLU A 60 -0.55 -18.04 2.90
N TYR A 61 0.07 -18.25 4.07
CA TYR A 61 -0.62 -18.73 5.26
C TYR A 61 -1.77 -17.80 5.67
N VAL A 62 -1.51 -16.49 5.73
CA VAL A 62 -2.49 -15.47 6.11
C VAL A 62 -3.54 -15.30 5.01
N LEU A 63 -3.14 -15.16 3.74
CA LEU A 63 -4.08 -14.90 2.65
C LEU A 63 -5.05 -16.08 2.46
N ARG A 64 -4.59 -17.33 2.62
CA ARG A 64 -5.49 -18.50 2.60
C ARG A 64 -6.48 -18.52 3.78
N ARG A 65 -6.18 -17.80 4.86
CA ARG A 65 -6.98 -17.71 6.08
C ARG A 65 -7.60 -16.32 6.28
N ALA A 66 -7.67 -15.48 5.25
CA ALA A 66 -8.21 -14.12 5.36
C ALA A 66 -9.62 -14.08 6.00
N HIS A 67 -10.41 -15.15 5.83
CA HIS A 67 -11.76 -15.29 6.39
C HIS A 67 -11.82 -15.41 7.93
N VAL A 68 -10.70 -15.60 8.62
CA VAL A 68 -10.67 -15.66 10.10
C VAL A 68 -10.71 -14.27 10.72
N PHE A 69 -10.39 -13.24 9.94
CA PHE A 69 -10.50 -11.85 10.35
C PHE A 69 -11.94 -11.36 10.21
N ARG A 70 -12.30 -10.30 10.95
CA ARG A 70 -13.63 -9.68 10.85
C ARG A 70 -13.87 -9.15 9.43
N ASP A 71 -12.88 -8.45 8.91
CA ASP A 71 -12.81 -8.05 7.51
C ASP A 71 -11.37 -8.12 7.02
N PHE A 72 -11.18 -8.37 5.73
CA PHE A 72 -9.87 -8.45 5.12
C PHE A 72 -9.91 -7.91 3.69
N ILE A 73 -9.33 -6.72 3.54
CA ILE A 73 -9.24 -6.01 2.27
C ILE A 73 -7.77 -5.90 1.87
N ALA A 74 -7.45 -6.41 0.68
CA ALA A 74 -6.14 -6.21 0.06
C ALA A 74 -6.18 -5.08 -0.97
N VAL A 75 -5.12 -4.28 -1.04
CA VAL A 75 -4.90 -3.27 -2.08
C VAL A 75 -3.74 -3.73 -2.96
N PRO A 76 -4.03 -4.27 -4.15
CA PRO A 76 -3.01 -4.73 -5.08
C PRO A 76 -2.03 -3.64 -5.50
N SER A 77 -0.86 -4.06 -5.99
CA SER A 77 0.16 -3.15 -6.50
C SER A 77 -0.36 -2.20 -7.58
N HIS A 78 -1.13 -2.71 -8.55
CA HIS A 78 -1.61 -1.87 -9.66
C HIS A 78 -2.62 -0.82 -9.20
N THR A 79 -3.43 -1.12 -8.17
CA THR A 79 -4.35 -0.16 -7.55
C THR A 79 -3.59 0.93 -6.79
N SER A 80 -2.73 0.53 -5.85
CA SER A 80 -1.97 1.49 -5.02
C SER A 80 -1.04 2.36 -5.85
N GLN A 81 -0.46 1.82 -6.92
CA GLN A 81 0.41 2.56 -7.83
C GLN A 81 -0.34 3.43 -8.85
N ALA A 82 -1.67 3.34 -8.93
CA ALA A 82 -2.48 4.25 -9.75
C ALA A 82 -2.58 5.65 -9.14
N ILE A 83 -2.35 5.77 -7.82
CA ILE A 83 -2.27 7.05 -7.12
C ILE A 83 -0.82 7.51 -7.10
N THR A 84 -0.60 8.76 -7.50
CA THR A 84 0.72 9.41 -7.46
C THR A 84 0.65 10.67 -6.64
N PHE A 85 1.79 11.09 -6.10
CA PHE A 85 1.88 12.21 -5.18
C PHE A 85 2.81 13.29 -5.75
N SER A 86 2.34 14.53 -5.79
CA SER A 86 3.20 15.68 -6.03
C SER A 86 3.91 16.07 -4.73
N VAL A 87 5.17 16.49 -4.87
CA VAL A 87 6.08 16.68 -3.72
C VAL A 87 6.74 18.05 -3.70
N GLY A 88 6.57 18.86 -4.77
CA GLY A 88 7.29 20.12 -4.96
C GLY A 88 7.08 21.17 -3.87
N ARG A 89 6.00 21.07 -3.09
CA ARG A 89 5.60 22.05 -2.06
C ARG A 89 6.00 21.66 -0.63
N LEU A 90 6.59 20.46 -0.44
CA LEU A 90 6.94 19.96 0.90
C LEU A 90 7.88 20.90 1.66
N GLU A 91 8.93 21.38 0.99
CA GLU A 91 9.93 22.26 1.62
C GLU A 91 9.33 23.62 2.01
N GLU A 92 8.38 24.13 1.22
CA GLU A 92 7.71 25.41 1.48
C GLU A 92 6.81 25.36 2.72
N HIS A 93 6.34 24.18 3.10
CA HIS A 93 5.46 23.96 4.25
C HIS A 93 6.22 23.31 5.43
N GLY A 94 7.55 23.42 5.44
CA GLY A 94 8.38 22.98 6.57
C GLY A 94 8.67 21.47 6.63
N PHE A 95 8.26 20.69 5.62
CA PHE A 95 8.52 19.25 5.55
C PHE A 95 9.89 18.90 4.92
N SER A 96 10.93 19.70 5.18
CA SER A 96 12.27 19.52 4.58
C SER A 96 12.90 18.16 4.89
N GLY A 97 12.62 17.59 6.08
CA GLY A 97 13.07 16.23 6.42
C GLY A 97 12.52 15.19 5.45
N LEU A 98 11.20 15.18 5.24
CA LEU A 98 10.54 14.28 4.30
C LEU A 98 10.99 14.53 2.85
N ALA A 99 11.17 15.79 2.46
CA ALA A 99 11.68 16.14 1.14
C ALA A 99 13.04 15.48 0.87
N ARG A 100 13.95 15.49 1.86
CA ARG A 100 15.25 14.80 1.74
C ARG A 100 15.12 13.29 1.62
N TRP A 101 14.21 12.66 2.38
CA TRP A 101 13.93 11.22 2.26
C TRP A 101 13.44 10.86 0.86
N ILE A 102 12.51 11.65 0.30
CA ILE A 102 11.99 11.43 -1.05
C ILE A 102 13.09 11.60 -2.10
N LEU A 103 13.90 12.66 -1.99
CA LEU A 103 15.02 12.90 -2.91
C LEU A 103 16.01 11.73 -2.92
N SER A 104 16.42 11.26 -1.74
CA SER A 104 17.43 10.21 -1.61
C SER A 104 16.91 8.82 -1.97
N PHE A 105 15.75 8.43 -1.46
CA PHE A 105 15.28 7.04 -1.56
C PHE A 105 14.31 6.81 -2.73
N THR A 106 13.38 7.74 -2.95
CA THR A 106 12.33 7.58 -3.97
C THR A 106 12.81 8.04 -5.33
N LEU A 107 13.44 9.22 -5.39
CA LEU A 107 14.00 9.80 -6.62
C LEU A 107 15.45 9.38 -6.87
N ARG A 108 16.05 8.62 -5.95
CA ARG A 108 17.37 7.97 -6.09
C ARG A 108 18.50 8.96 -6.38
N ASN A 109 18.42 10.18 -5.85
CA ASN A 109 19.53 11.10 -5.87
C ASN A 109 20.65 10.63 -4.94
N ASP A 110 21.86 11.08 -5.21
CA ASP A 110 23.01 10.85 -4.35
C ASP A 110 22.75 11.41 -2.93
N PRO A 111 22.69 10.56 -1.89
CA PRO A 111 22.41 11.00 -0.53
C PRO A 111 23.43 12.01 0.01
N ALA A 112 24.65 12.08 -0.53
CA ALA A 112 25.65 13.08 -0.14
C ALA A 112 25.28 14.50 -0.63
N LYS A 113 24.61 14.62 -1.77
CA LYS A 113 24.27 15.90 -2.41
C LYS A 113 23.00 16.56 -1.85
N VAL A 114 22.17 15.78 -1.17
CA VAL A 114 20.87 16.23 -0.63
C VAL A 114 21.05 17.15 0.59
N PRO A 115 21.88 16.83 1.61
CA PRO A 115 22.13 17.71 2.75
C PRO A 115 22.85 19.02 2.36
N GLU A 116 23.70 18.97 1.34
CA GLU A 116 24.46 20.12 0.82
C GLU A 116 23.56 21.12 0.05
N GLY A 117 22.29 20.78 -0.19
CA GLY A 117 21.36 21.62 -0.94
C GLY A 117 21.64 21.66 -2.44
N VAL A 118 22.57 20.83 -2.93
CA VAL A 118 22.88 20.69 -4.37
C VAL A 118 21.69 20.11 -5.13
N VAL A 119 20.91 19.27 -4.45
CA VAL A 119 19.64 18.75 -4.95
C VAL A 119 18.50 19.14 -4.00
N ASN A 120 17.42 19.70 -4.55
CA ASN A 120 16.21 20.02 -3.80
C ASN A 120 14.95 19.78 -4.65
N LEU A 121 13.78 19.68 -3.98
CA LEU A 121 12.54 19.40 -4.69
C LEU A 121 12.15 20.61 -5.52
N LYS A 122 12.14 21.80 -4.94
CA LYS A 122 11.63 23.02 -5.59
C LYS A 122 12.25 23.32 -6.95
N SER A 123 13.57 23.23 -7.10
CA SER A 123 14.27 23.67 -8.30
C SER A 123 14.49 22.56 -9.34
N GLN A 124 14.62 21.30 -8.91
CA GLN A 124 15.02 20.20 -9.81
C GLN A 124 13.94 19.13 -9.95
N HIS A 125 13.12 18.90 -8.92
CA HIS A 125 12.16 17.80 -8.88
C HIS A 125 10.72 18.24 -8.59
N GLY A 126 10.41 19.53 -8.76
CA GLY A 126 9.13 20.10 -8.32
C GLY A 126 7.92 19.58 -9.11
N HIS A 127 8.18 19.07 -10.32
CA HIS A 127 7.19 18.47 -11.21
C HIS A 127 7.11 16.95 -11.08
N GLU A 128 7.99 16.34 -10.28
CA GLU A 128 8.03 14.90 -10.10
C GLU A 128 6.79 14.38 -9.40
N ARG A 129 6.39 13.18 -9.80
CA ARG A 129 5.26 12.46 -9.22
C ARG A 129 5.78 11.15 -8.67
N VAL A 130 5.67 10.97 -7.37
CA VAL A 130 6.16 9.76 -6.71
C VAL A 130 5.03 8.79 -6.41
N LYS A 131 5.37 7.50 -6.36
CA LYS A 131 4.45 6.44 -5.92
C LYS A 131 4.76 6.11 -4.47
N LEU A 132 3.73 6.16 -3.62
CA LEU A 132 3.82 5.79 -2.20
C LEU A 132 2.71 4.76 -1.92
N PRO A 133 2.94 3.46 -2.25
CA PRO A 133 1.87 2.45 -2.26
C PRO A 133 1.13 2.28 -0.93
N ASP A 134 1.85 2.33 0.19
CA ASP A 134 1.24 2.18 1.52
C ASP A 134 0.38 3.39 1.88
N LEU A 135 0.82 4.60 1.55
CA LEU A 135 0.01 5.80 1.73
C LEU A 135 -1.22 5.77 0.80
N ALA A 136 -1.05 5.34 -0.45
CA ALA A 136 -2.17 5.18 -1.38
C ALA A 136 -3.19 4.16 -0.88
N MET A 137 -2.75 3.03 -0.30
CA MET A 137 -3.63 2.07 0.35
C MET A 137 -4.45 2.73 1.47
N ILE A 138 -3.81 3.50 2.35
CA ILE A 138 -4.50 4.20 3.45
C ILE A 138 -5.56 5.15 2.90
N LEU A 139 -5.23 5.95 1.87
CA LEU A 139 -6.17 6.88 1.24
C LEU A 139 -7.34 6.16 0.56
N LEU A 140 -7.09 5.03 -0.10
CA LEU A 140 -8.14 4.21 -0.73
C LEU A 140 -9.07 3.55 0.28
N GLY A 141 -8.52 3.05 1.38
CA GLY A 141 -9.29 2.31 2.39
C GLY A 141 -10.05 3.22 3.36
N LEU A 142 -9.46 4.36 3.73
CA LEU A 142 -10.03 5.26 4.76
C LEU A 142 -10.61 6.56 4.17
N GLY A 143 -10.17 6.99 2.99
CA GLY A 143 -10.58 8.25 2.35
C GLY A 143 -11.80 8.13 1.44
N SER A 144 -12.81 7.36 1.85
CA SER A 144 -13.98 7.06 1.00
C SER A 144 -14.67 8.35 0.54
N GLY A 145 -14.86 8.50 -0.78
CA GLY A 145 -15.43 9.69 -1.41
C GLY A 145 -14.43 10.50 -2.25
N THR A 146 -13.22 10.73 -1.73
CA THR A 146 -12.15 11.46 -2.46
C THR A 146 -11.37 10.54 -3.39
N TYR A 147 -11.19 9.27 -2.98
CA TYR A 147 -10.45 8.27 -3.75
C TYR A 147 -11.40 7.14 -4.16
N PRO A 148 -12.20 7.33 -5.21
CA PRO A 148 -13.22 6.36 -5.58
C PRO A 148 -12.60 5.04 -6.01
N SER A 149 -12.96 3.96 -5.31
CA SER A 149 -12.56 2.58 -5.61
C SER A 149 -13.81 1.72 -5.83
N GLN A 150 -13.60 0.51 -6.33
CA GLN A 150 -14.64 -0.52 -6.42
C GLN A 150 -14.09 -1.81 -5.80
N VAL A 151 -14.98 -2.57 -5.17
CA VAL A 151 -14.61 -3.86 -4.58
C VAL A 151 -14.67 -4.92 -5.67
N ALA A 152 -13.60 -5.70 -5.79
CA ALA A 152 -13.59 -6.96 -6.51
C ALA A 152 -13.16 -8.08 -5.56
N ARG A 153 -13.23 -9.33 -6.02
CA ARG A 153 -12.81 -10.49 -5.24
C ARG A 153 -11.77 -11.31 -5.99
N VAL A 154 -10.86 -11.91 -5.23
CA VAL A 154 -9.78 -12.72 -5.77
C VAL A 154 -9.57 -14.00 -4.98
N VAL A 155 -9.07 -15.01 -5.69
CA VAL A 155 -8.54 -16.23 -5.10
C VAL A 155 -7.04 -16.34 -5.37
N LEU A 156 -6.36 -17.06 -4.48
CA LEU A 156 -4.98 -17.45 -4.68
C LEU A 156 -4.89 -18.62 -5.68
N PRO A 157 -3.73 -18.85 -6.31
CA PRO A 157 -3.50 -20.07 -7.08
C PRO A 157 -3.71 -21.34 -6.24
N ASN A 158 -4.25 -22.38 -6.88
CA ASN A 158 -4.45 -23.69 -6.25
C ASN A 158 -3.13 -24.43 -5.98
N THR A 159 -2.05 -24.06 -6.68
CA THR A 159 -0.72 -24.64 -6.50
C THR A 159 0.06 -23.85 -5.46
N GLN A 160 0.75 -24.54 -4.56
CA GLN A 160 1.75 -23.95 -3.64
C GLN A 160 3.11 -23.70 -4.33
N SER A 161 3.15 -23.85 -5.65
CA SER A 161 4.33 -23.62 -6.47
C SER A 161 4.06 -22.48 -7.44
N GLY A 162 5.03 -21.58 -7.55
CA GLY A 162 4.94 -20.37 -8.35
C GLY A 162 4.44 -19.16 -7.55
N PRO A 163 4.34 -18.00 -8.20
CA PRO A 163 3.97 -16.76 -7.56
C PRO A 163 2.50 -16.75 -7.13
N LEU A 164 2.21 -16.06 -6.01
CA LEU A 164 0.87 -15.78 -5.49
C LEU A 164 0.18 -14.68 -6.32
N LEU A 165 0.00 -14.96 -7.61
CA LEU A 165 -0.74 -14.12 -8.54
C LEU A 165 -2.23 -14.20 -8.25
N PHE A 166 -2.85 -13.07 -7.91
CA PHE A 166 -4.29 -12.99 -7.67
C PHE A 166 -5.06 -13.26 -8.95
N LYS A 167 -6.18 -13.97 -8.82
CA LYS A 167 -7.11 -14.23 -9.91
C LYS A 167 -8.49 -13.74 -9.53
N ILE A 168 -9.09 -12.90 -10.37
CA ILE A 168 -10.46 -12.40 -10.18
C ILE A 168 -11.42 -13.58 -10.06
N SER A 169 -12.34 -13.48 -9.10
CA SER A 169 -13.35 -14.48 -8.78
C SER A 169 -14.57 -13.80 -8.14
N ASP A 170 -15.69 -14.51 -8.05
CA ASP A 170 -16.87 -14.06 -7.31
C ASP A 170 -16.74 -14.31 -5.79
N THR A 171 -15.70 -15.03 -5.38
CA THR A 171 -15.43 -15.45 -3.99
C THR A 171 -13.99 -15.15 -3.59
N GLY A 172 -13.69 -15.29 -2.30
CA GLY A 172 -12.34 -15.14 -1.77
C GLY A 172 -12.10 -13.77 -1.13
N ILE A 173 -10.88 -13.27 -1.30
CA ILE A 173 -10.38 -12.07 -0.63
C ILE A 173 -10.94 -10.83 -1.34
N CYS A 174 -11.47 -9.87 -0.57
CA CYS A 174 -11.87 -8.58 -1.10
C CYS A 174 -10.63 -7.77 -1.49
N ILE A 175 -10.66 -7.18 -2.68
CA ILE A 175 -9.65 -6.22 -3.12
C ILE A 175 -10.27 -4.87 -3.48
N LEU A 176 -9.51 -3.80 -3.28
CA LEU A 176 -9.85 -2.50 -3.86
C LEU A 176 -9.22 -2.37 -5.23
N GLU A 177 -10.05 -2.14 -6.23
CA GLU A 177 -9.66 -1.76 -7.58
C GLU A 177 -9.97 -0.28 -7.82
N PRO A 178 -9.25 0.39 -8.72
CA PRO A 178 -9.66 1.71 -9.19
C PRO A 178 -11.08 1.66 -9.73
N LYS A 179 -11.90 2.67 -9.44
CA LYS A 179 -13.25 2.75 -10.02
C LYS A 179 -13.12 2.77 -11.55
N THR A 180 -13.88 1.92 -12.22
CA THR A 180 -13.82 1.78 -13.69
C THR A 180 -13.96 3.14 -14.38
N GLY A 181 -13.01 3.45 -15.27
CA GLY A 181 -12.98 4.71 -16.02
C GLY A 181 -12.48 5.93 -15.23
N HIS A 182 -12.21 5.79 -13.93
CA HIS A 182 -11.63 6.85 -13.12
C HIS A 182 -10.12 6.95 -13.35
N LYS A 183 -9.62 8.18 -13.43
CA LYS A 183 -8.19 8.50 -13.43
C LYS A 183 -7.91 9.35 -12.21
N TYR A 184 -6.99 8.90 -11.36
CA TYR A 184 -6.55 9.69 -10.22
C TYR A 184 -5.63 10.81 -10.71
N GLU A 185 -6.00 12.04 -10.41
CA GLU A 185 -5.06 13.16 -10.50
C GLU A 185 -3.98 13.01 -9.41
N PRO A 186 -2.78 13.57 -9.62
CA PRO A 186 -1.74 13.56 -8.60
C PRO A 186 -2.23 14.24 -7.32
N VAL A 187 -2.04 13.57 -6.20
CA VAL A 187 -2.39 14.06 -4.86
C VAL A 187 -1.28 14.97 -4.35
N ASP A 188 -1.61 16.17 -3.88
CA ASP A 188 -0.62 17.02 -3.21
C ASP A 188 -0.29 16.41 -1.85
N LEU A 189 0.92 15.86 -1.71
CA LEU A 189 1.36 15.23 -0.47
C LEU A 189 1.36 16.23 0.70
N THR A 190 1.57 17.50 0.40
CA THR A 190 1.55 18.58 1.40
C THR A 190 0.15 18.75 1.99
N GLU A 191 -0.88 18.73 1.14
CA GLU A 191 -2.28 18.85 1.59
C GLU A 191 -2.68 17.67 2.47
N VAL A 192 -2.26 16.45 2.09
CA VAL A 192 -2.46 15.25 2.91
C VAL A 192 -1.83 15.43 4.28
N LEU A 193 -0.57 15.88 4.36
CA LEU A 193 0.15 16.01 5.62
C LEU A 193 -0.40 17.10 6.54
N ILE A 194 -0.88 18.21 5.98
CA ILE A 194 -1.47 19.31 6.76
C ILE A 194 -2.81 18.87 7.39
N GLN A 195 -3.60 18.04 6.70
CA GLN A 195 -4.88 17.57 7.21
C GLN A 195 -4.78 16.62 8.41
N VAL A 196 -3.60 16.04 8.67
CA VAL A 196 -3.37 15.08 9.77
C VAL A 196 -2.68 15.71 10.99
N GLN A 197 -2.41 17.03 10.97
CA GLN A 197 -1.89 17.79 12.11
C GLN A 197 -3.02 18.30 13.01
#